data_AF-A0ABD7ZC34-F1
#
_entry.id   AF-A0ABD7ZC34-F1
#
_cell.length_a   1.000
_cell.length_b   1.000
_cell.length_c   1.000
_cell.angle_alpha   90.00
_cell.angle_beta   90.00
_cell.angle_gamma   90.00
#
_symmetry.space_group_name_H-M   'P 1'
#
loop_
_entity.id
_entity.type
_entity.pdbx_description
1 polymer ?
#
loop_
_entity_poly.entity_id
_entity_poly.type
_entity_poly.pdbx_seq_one_letter_code
_entity_poly.pdbx_strand_id
1 'polypeptide(L)' 'MKEFEYTASDKEVNRIIEMFMLIHKAQIKHIQVYAAPDDLITVRIYYQGADPETAGVLA' A
#
# COMPACT_ATOMS: atom_id res chain seq x y z
N MET A 1 11.56 4.80 9.22
CA MET A 1 10.91 3.85 8.28
C MET A 1 9.43 3.97 8.54
N LYS A 2 8.64 4.18 7.49
CA LYS A 2 7.19 4.42 7.60
C LYS A 2 6.44 3.15 7.24
N GLU A 3 5.26 2.99 7.83
CA GLU A 3 4.33 1.90 7.57
C GLU A 3 3.03 2.49 7.02
N PHE A 4 2.51 1.87 5.98
CA PHE A 4 1.18 2.14 5.44
C PHE A 4 0.40 0.83 5.41
N GLU A 5 -0.75 0.81 6.09
CA GLU A 5 -1.67 -0.32 6.12
C GLU A 5 -2.97 0.06 5.42
N TYR A 6 -3.46 -0.83 4.56
CA TYR A 6 -4.72 -0.64 3.84
C TYR A 6 -5.45 -1.97 3.67
N THR A 7 -6.75 -1.99 3.98
CA THR A 7 -7.60 -3.18 3.85
C THR A 7 -8.75 -2.87 2.91
N ALA A 8 -8.87 -3.65 1.84
CA ALA A 8 -9.92 -3.46 0.83
C ALA A 8 -10.11 -4.72 -0.02
N SER A 9 -10.97 -4.64 -1.03
CA SER A 9 -11.10 -5.71 -2.04
C SER A 9 -9.78 -5.93 -2.78
N ASP A 10 -9.57 -7.13 -3.34
CA ASP A 10 -8.37 -7.45 -4.14
C ASP A 10 -8.10 -6.42 -5.25
N LYS A 11 -9.16 -5.98 -5.95
CA LYS A 11 -9.07 -4.97 -7.00
C LYS A 11 -8.53 -3.62 -6.48
N GLU A 12 -8.99 -3.18 -5.32
CA GLU A 12 -8.57 -1.91 -4.72
C GLU A 12 -7.16 -2.02 -4.15
N VAL A 13 -6.81 -3.12 -3.49
CA VAL A 13 -5.46 -3.37 -3.00
C VAL A 13 -4.44 -3.37 -4.14
N ASN A 14 -4.75 -4.04 -5.25
CA ASN A 14 -3.88 -4.03 -6.42
C ASN A 14 -3.65 -2.61 -6.95
N ARG A 15 -4.72 -1.80 -7.07
CA ARG A 15 -4.60 -0.39 -7.46
C ARG A 15 -3.72 0.41 -6.50
N ILE A 16 -3.88 0.22 -5.19
CA ILE A 16 -3.08 0.91 -4.18
C ILE A 16 -1.61 0.51 -4.28
N ILE A 17 -1.30 -0.77 -4.43
CA ILE A 17 0.06 -1.26 -4.63
C ILE A 17 0.67 -0.66 -5.91
N GLU A 18 -0.07 -0.62 -7.02
CA GLU A 18 0.38 0.00 -8.28
C GLU A 18 0.74 1.47 -8.10
N MET A 19 -0.14 2.25 -7.45
CA MET A 19 0.11 3.66 -7.15
C MET A 19 1.32 3.85 -6.24
N PHE A 20 1.44 3.02 -5.20
CA PHE A 20 2.60 3.04 -4.30
C PHE A 20 3.90 2.73 -5.03
N MET A 21 3.88 1.74 -5.91
CA MET A 21 5.02 1.36 -6.73
C MET A 21 5.36 2.44 -7.75
N LEU A 22 4.39 3.19 -8.29
CA LEU A 22 4.64 4.29 -9.22
C LEU A 22 5.38 5.45 -8.54
N ILE A 23 4.99 5.78 -7.31
CA ILE A 23 5.48 6.96 -6.59
C ILE A 23 6.73 6.63 -5.76
N HIS A 24 6.73 5.49 -5.06
CA HIS A 24 7.71 5.16 -4.03
C HIS A 24 8.60 3.96 -4.36
N LYS A 25 8.70 3.54 -5.64
CA LYS A 25 9.39 2.30 -6.05
C LYS A 25 10.76 2.11 -5.39
N ALA A 26 11.59 3.15 -5.43
CA ALA A 26 12.97 3.11 -4.95
C ALA A 26 13.06 3.11 -3.42
N GLN A 27 11.99 3.50 -2.74
CA GLN A 27 11.96 3.62 -1.29
C GLN A 27 11.17 2.52 -0.58
N ILE A 28 10.44 1.67 -1.32
CA ILE A 28 9.81 0.48 -0.77
C ILE A 28 10.90 -0.50 -0.32
N LYS A 29 10.79 -0.96 0.91
CA LYS A 29 11.68 -1.95 1.51
C LYS A 29 11.03 -3.32 1.59
N HIS A 30 9.74 -3.35 1.91
CA HIS A 30 9.02 -4.58 2.13
C HIS A 30 7.52 -4.38 1.92
N ILE A 31 6.84 -5.40 1.39
CA ILE A 31 5.38 -5.45 1.24
C ILE A 31 4.91 -6.76 1.86
N GLN A 32 3.90 -6.68 2.71
CA GLN A 32 3.21 -7.84 3.29
C GLN A 32 1.76 -7.81 2.88
N VAL A 33 1.23 -8.99 2.54
CA VAL A 33 -0.16 -9.16 2.12
C VAL A 33 -0.77 -10.25 3.01
N TYR A 34 -1.94 -9.97 3.54
CA TYR A 34 -2.68 -10.86 4.42
C TYR A 34 -4.11 -10.99 3.93
N ALA A 35 -4.67 -12.20 4.05
CA ALA A 35 -6.12 -12.37 3.93
C ALA A 35 -6.79 -11.74 5.15
N ALA A 36 -7.84 -10.96 4.91
CA ALA A 36 -8.73 -10.42 5.93
C ALA A 36 -10.12 -11.10 5.81
N PRO A 37 -10.99 -10.99 6.83
CA PRO A 37 -12.37 -11.46 6.74
C PRO A 37 -13.13 -10.83 5.56
N ASP A 38 -14.27 -11.42 5.20
CA ASP A 38 -15.19 -10.89 4.19
C ASP A 38 -14.58 -10.72 2.79
N ASP A 39 -13.72 -11.66 2.38
CA ASP A 39 -13.00 -11.67 1.09
C ASP A 39 -12.14 -10.41 0.85
N LEU A 40 -11.73 -9.74 1.93
CA LEU A 40 -10.85 -8.58 1.88
C LEU A 40 -9.38 -8.99 1.98
N ILE A 41 -8.52 -8.07 1.59
CA ILE A 41 -7.06 -8.21 1.66
C ILE A 41 -6.51 -7.00 2.41
N THR A 42 -5.60 -7.26 3.35
CA THR A 42 -4.80 -6.22 4.00
C THR A 42 -3.40 -6.20 3.39
N VAL A 43 -2.96 -5.03 2.93
CA VAL A 43 -1.57 -4.77 2.52
C VAL A 43 -0.88 -3.88 3.56
N ARG A 44 0.34 -4.25 3.95
CA ARG A 44 1.27 -3.42 4.70
C ARG A 44 2.49 -3.11 3.86
N ILE A 45 2.79 -1.83 3.68
CA ILE A 45 3.93 -1.35 2.89
C ILE A 45 4.88 -0.61 3.81
N TYR A 46 6.14 -1.08 3.85
CA TYR A 46 7.23 -0.45 4.56
C TYR A 46 8.11 0.33 3.59
N TYR A 47 8.21 1.64 3.80
CA TYR A 47 8.88 2.53 2.86
C TYR A 47 9.60 3.70 3.53
N GLN A 48 10.33 4.48 2.73
CA GLN A 48 10.97 5.73 3.13
C GLN A 48 10.43 6.88 2.24
N GLY A 49 10.21 8.08 2.77
CA GLY A 49 9.74 9.22 1.98
C GLY A 49 8.45 9.88 2.48
N ALA A 50 7.78 10.62 1.60
CA ALA A 50 6.56 11.37 1.90
C ALA A 50 5.38 10.42 2.18
N ASP A 51 4.43 10.86 3.00
CA ASP A 51 3.25 10.05 3.36
C ASP A 51 2.32 9.84 2.15
N PRO A 52 1.58 8.71 2.10
CA PRO A 52 0.91 8.25 0.87
C PRO A 52 -0.28 9.15 0.51
N GLU A 53 -0.93 9.71 1.54
CA GLU A 53 -1.96 10.75 1.43
C GLU A 53 -1.42 12.00 0.74
N THR A 54 -0.22 12.44 1.13
CA THR A 54 0.44 13.61 0.55
C THR A 54 0.97 13.34 -0.86
N ALA A 55 1.26 12.07 -1.16
CA ALA A 55 1.81 11.66 -2.45
C ALA A 55 0.73 11.29 -3.49
N GLY A 56 -0.56 11.28 -3.12
CA GLY A 56 -1.67 10.99 -4.02
C GLY A 56 -1.98 9.51 -4.23
N VAL A 57 -1.53 8.64 -3.32
CA VAL A 57 -1.82 7.19 -3.36
C VAL A 57 -3.30 6.91 -3.05
N LEU A 58 -3.90 7.71 -2.14
CA LEU A 58 -5.27 7.54 -1.66
C LEU A 58 -6.31 8.48 -2.32
N ALA A 59 -5.92 9.21 -3.37
CA ALA A 59 -6.76 10.22 -4.02
C ALA A 59 -7.82 9.63 -4.98
#